data_AF-A0A5I2WVM2-F1
#
_entry.id   AF-A0A5I2WVM2-F1
#
_cell.length_a   1.000
_cell.length_b   1.000
_cell.length_c   1.000
_cell.angle_alpha   90.00
_cell.angle_beta   90.00
_cell.angle_gamma   90.00
#
_symmetry.space_group_name_H-M   'P 1'
#
loop_
_entity.id
_entity.type
_entity.pdbx_description
1 polymer ?
#
loop_
_entity_poly.entity_id
_entity_poly.type
_entity_poly.pdbx_seq_one_letter_code
_entity_poly.pdbx_strand_id
1 'polypeptide(L)' 'MRVSKKEFEELKTRVCVAEIALAYTLTSLSSKYPELKTSVVNALNADVKLNEHQNPEAAKAISDLSKLIDSFTVVGPE' A
#
# COMPACT_ATOMS: atom_id res chain seq x y z
N MET A 1 -17.03 -0.10 23.34
CA MET A 1 -17.22 1.06 22.44
C MET A 1 -17.92 0.56 21.18
N ARG A 2 -19.07 1.12 20.76
CA ARG A 2 -19.74 0.74 19.51
C ARG A 2 -19.43 1.81 18.47
N VAL A 3 -18.77 1.43 17.38
CA VAL A 3 -18.47 2.31 16.24
C VAL A 3 -19.71 2.37 15.36
N SER A 4 -20.16 3.57 14.99
CA SER A 4 -21.26 3.72 14.04
C SER A 4 -20.80 3.32 12.63
N LYS A 5 -21.74 2.88 11.79
CA LYS A 5 -21.43 2.58 10.37
C LYS A 5 -20.78 3.77 9.67
N LYS A 6 -21.23 4.98 9.98
CA LYS A 6 -20.68 6.22 9.40
C LYS A 6 -19.21 6.43 9.76
N GLU A 7 -18.86 6.30 11.03
CA GLU A 7 -17.47 6.44 11.49
C GLU A 7 -16.55 5.38 10.88
N PHE A 8 -17.04 4.14 10.70
CA PHE A 8 -16.28 3.09 10.04
C PHE A 8 -16.02 3.40 8.55
N GLU A 9 -17.03 3.85 7.81
CA GLU A 9 -16.86 4.22 6.40
C GLU A 9 -15.95 5.45 6.22
N GLU A 10 -16.03 6.43 7.11
CA GLU A 10 -15.12 7.58 7.12
C GLU A 10 -13.67 7.15 7.35
N LEU A 11 -13.43 6.26 8.31
CA LEU A 11 -12.09 5.72 8.56
C LEU A 11 -11.58 4.93 7.34
N LYS A 12 -12.40 4.05 6.78
CA LYS A 12 -12.06 3.26 5.58
C LYS A 12 -11.69 4.16 4.40
N THR A 13 -12.45 5.23 4.18
CA THR A 13 -12.18 6.21 3.12
C THR A 13 -10.84 6.90 3.34
N ARG A 14 -10.56 7.34 4.57
CA ARG A 14 -9.29 8.00 4.90
C ARG A 14 -8.08 7.08 4.73
N VAL A 15 -8.21 5.80 5.11
CA VAL A 15 -7.17 4.79 4.90
C VAL A 15 -6.92 4.59 3.41
N CYS A 16 -7.97 4.41 2.61
CA CYS A 16 -7.86 4.26 1.15
C CYS A 16 -7.16 5.46 0.49
N VAL A 17 -7.51 6.69 0.88
CA VAL A 17 -6.84 7.90 0.38
C VAL A 17 -5.36 7.93 0.76
N ALA A 18 -5.01 7.50 1.98
CA ALA A 18 -3.61 7.45 2.42
C ALA A 18 -2.79 6.42 1.63
N GLU A 19 -3.35 5.25 1.35
CA GLU A 19 -2.72 4.20 0.55
C GLU A 19 -2.48 4.65 -0.89
N ILE A 20 -3.46 5.33 -1.49
CA ILE A 20 -3.33 5.93 -2.83
C ILE A 20 -2.26 7.01 -2.85
N ALA A 21 -2.25 7.91 -1.85
CA ALA A 21 -1.25 8.96 -1.75
C ALA A 21 0.17 8.41 -1.60
N LEU A 22 0.33 7.32 -0.84
CA LEU A 22 1.60 6.62 -0.70
C LEU A 22 2.05 6.01 -2.04
N ALA A 23 1.16 5.28 -2.72
CA ALA A 23 1.45 4.68 -4.03
C ALA A 23 1.85 5.75 -5.07
N TYR A 24 1.12 6.87 -5.12
CA TYR A 24 1.45 8.00 -5.98
C TYR A 24 2.81 8.62 -5.64
N THR A 25 3.10 8.83 -4.35
CA THR A 25 4.37 9.41 -3.89
C THR A 25 5.55 8.52 -4.28
N LEU A 26 5.45 7.21 -4.04
CA LEU A 26 6.48 6.24 -4.43
C LEU A 26 6.70 6.22 -5.94
N THR A 27 5.62 6.24 -6.71
CA THR A 27 5.67 6.29 -8.18
C THR A 27 6.34 7.57 -8.66
N SER A 28 5.98 8.73 -8.10
CA SER A 28 6.60 10.00 -8.42
C SER A 28 8.09 10.01 -8.09
N LEU A 29 8.47 9.51 -6.90
CA LEU A 29 9.88 9.42 -6.49
C LEU A 29 10.68 8.44 -7.35
N SER A 30 10.04 7.39 -7.88
CA SER A 30 10.69 6.45 -8.78
C SER A 30 11.16 7.05 -10.11
N SER A 31 10.66 8.23 -10.49
CA SER A 31 11.25 8.99 -11.61
C SER A 31 12.71 9.41 -11.34
N LYS A 32 13.07 9.60 -10.07
CA LYS A 32 14.42 9.99 -9.62
C LYS A 32 15.21 8.80 -9.06
N TYR A 33 14.51 7.82 -8.49
CA TYR A 33 15.08 6.62 -7.86
C TYR A 33 14.36 5.37 -8.38
N PRO A 34 14.73 4.87 -9.58
CA PRO A 34 13.97 3.82 -10.29
C PRO A 34 13.71 2.57 -9.43
N GLU A 35 14.71 2.16 -8.65
CA GLU A 35 14.64 1.01 -7.74
C GLU A 35 13.74 1.19 -6.51
N LEU A 36 13.39 2.41 -6.11
CA LEU A 36 12.70 2.68 -4.83
C LEU A 36 11.37 1.92 -4.72
N LYS A 37 10.49 2.06 -5.72
CA LYS A 37 9.20 1.38 -5.75
C LYS A 37 9.36 -0.14 -5.65
N THR A 38 10.27 -0.71 -6.44
CA THR A 38 10.57 -2.14 -6.44
C THR A 38 11.09 -2.62 -5.08
N SER A 39 11.98 -1.85 -4.45
CA SER A 39 12.49 -2.16 -3.10
C SER A 39 11.38 -2.16 -2.05
N VAL A 40 10.45 -1.20 -2.10
CA VAL A 40 9.30 -1.14 -1.17
C VAL A 40 8.37 -2.33 -1.38
N VAL A 41 8.02 -2.67 -2.63
CA VAL A 41 7.19 -3.84 -2.95
C VAL A 41 7.84 -5.13 -2.44
N ASN A 42 9.15 -5.28 -2.63
CA ASN A 42 9.88 -6.45 -2.13
C ASN A 42 9.89 -6.54 -0.61
N ALA A 43 10.07 -5.41 0.08
CA ALA A 43 10.01 -5.34 1.54
C ALA A 43 8.63 -5.75 2.07
N LEU A 44 7.55 -5.21 1.48
CA LEU A 44 6.18 -5.58 1.85
C LEU A 44 5.93 -7.08 1.62
N ASN A 45 6.38 -7.64 0.50
CA ASN A 45 6.24 -9.07 0.22
C ASN A 45 7.05 -9.96 1.18
N ALA A 46 8.19 -9.48 1.68
CA ALA A 46 8.94 -10.17 2.73
C ALA A 46 8.14 -10.16 4.05
N ASP A 47 7.55 -9.03 4.41
CA ASP A 47 6.70 -8.90 5.61
C ASP A 47 5.46 -9.78 5.54
N VAL A 48 4.85 -9.97 4.36
CA VAL A 48 3.74 -10.93 4.16
C VAL A 48 4.19 -12.32 4.61
N LYS A 49 5.33 -12.81 4.12
CA LYS A 49 5.85 -14.15 4.47
C LYS A 49 6.13 -14.31 5.96
N LEU A 50 6.59 -13.24 6.62
CA LEU A 50 6.83 -13.25 8.07
C LEU A 50 5.53 -13.31 8.87
N ASN A 51 4.48 -12.68 8.38
CA ASN A 51 3.20 -12.55 9.09
C ASN A 51 2.17 -13.62 8.71
N GLU A 52 2.35 -14.36 7.61
CA GLU A 52 1.37 -15.32 7.08
C GLU A 52 0.87 -16.33 8.12
N HIS A 53 1.73 -16.78 9.04
CA HIS A 53 1.37 -17.75 10.09
C HIS A 53 0.92 -17.11 11.40
N GLN A 54 1.42 -15.92 11.73
CA GLN A 54 1.17 -15.27 13.04
C GLN A 54 -0.04 -14.34 12.99
N ASN A 55 -0.22 -13.66 11.85
CA ASN A 55 -1.31 -12.71 11.62
C ASN A 55 -1.72 -12.72 10.13
N PRO A 56 -2.55 -13.70 9.73
CA PRO A 56 -2.99 -13.84 8.33
C PRO A 56 -3.75 -12.62 7.80
N GLU A 57 -4.47 -11.91 8.68
CA GLU A 57 -5.22 -10.71 8.32
C GLU A 57 -4.30 -9.55 7.99
N ALA A 58 -3.24 -9.33 8.80
CA ALA A 58 -2.20 -8.36 8.49
C ALA A 58 -1.42 -8.74 7.23
N ALA A 59 -1.05 -10.02 7.08
CA ALA A 59 -0.38 -10.51 5.87
C ALA A 59 -1.20 -10.23 4.60
N LYS A 60 -2.53 -10.44 4.66
CA LYS A 60 -3.44 -10.09 3.57
C LYS A 60 -3.46 -8.58 3.29
N ALA A 61 -3.61 -7.75 4.32
CA ALA A 61 -3.64 -6.30 4.16
C ALA A 61 -2.33 -5.75 3.57
N ILE A 62 -1.17 -6.27 4.01
CA ILE A 62 0.15 -5.91 3.48
C ILE A 62 0.27 -6.34 2.00
N SER A 63 -0.22 -7.55 1.66
CA SER A 63 -0.24 -8.03 0.28
C SER A 63 -1.10 -7.14 -0.63
N ASP A 64 -2.27 -6.71 -0.16
CA ASP A 64 -3.17 -5.84 -0.91
C ASP A 64 -2.54 -4.45 -1.13
N LEU A 65 -1.87 -3.89 -0.12
CA LEU A 65 -1.11 -2.64 -0.24
C LEU A 65 0.07 -2.75 -1.23
N SER A 66 0.81 -3.87 -1.18
CA SER A 66 1.92 -4.15 -2.10
C SER A 66 1.44 -4.14 -3.56
N LYS A 67 0.32 -4.81 -3.85
CA LYS A 67 -0.31 -4.82 -5.19
C LYS A 67 -0.80 -3.43 -5.60
N LEU A 68 -1.39 -2.67 -4.68
CA LEU A 68 -1.83 -1.31 -4.97
C LEU A 68 -0.65 -0.44 -5.40
N ILE A 69 0.44 -0.43 -4.64
CA ILE A 69 1.65 0.32 -4.99
C ILE A 69 2.16 -0.14 -6.35
N ASP A 70 2.25 -1.44 -6.60
CA ASP A 70 2.76 -1.97 -7.86
C ASP A 70 1.91 -1.56 -9.07
N SER A 71 0.59 -1.44 -8.91
CA SER A 71 -0.33 -1.05 -9.98
C SER A 71 -0.14 0.39 -10.50
N PHE A 72 0.47 1.28 -9.72
CA PHE A 72 0.68 2.68 -10.14
C PHE A 72 1.87 2.77 -11.09
N THR A 73 1.66 3.25 -12.31
CA THR A 73 2.73 3.41 -13.31
C THR A 73 3.25 4.84 -13.35
N VAL A 74 4.56 4.99 -13.55
CA VAL A 74 5.17 6.30 -13.82
C VAL A 74 4.76 6.71 -15.23
N VAL A 75 3.83 7.65 -15.36
CA VAL A 75 3.60 8.31 -16.64
C VAL A 75 4.73 9.32 -16.81
N GLY A 76 5.79 8.93 -17.51
CA GLY A 76 6.84 9.87 -17.91
C GLY A 76 6.27 10.90 -18.88
N PRO A 77 6.75 12.16 -18.87
CA PRO A 77 6.45 13.08 -19.96
C PRO A 77 7.07 12.51 -21.24
N GLU A 78 6.24 12.32 -22.28
CA GLU A 78 6.71 12.07 -23.66
C GLU A 78 7.58 13.22 -24.19
#